data_AF-A0A9E7THX6-F1
#
_entry.id   AF-A0A9E7THX6-F1
#
_cell.length_a   1.000
_cell.length_b   1.000
_cell.length_c   1.000
_cell.angle_alpha   90.00
_cell.angle_beta   90.00
_cell.angle_gamma   90.00
#
_symmetry.space_group_name_H-M   'P 1'
#
loop_
_entity.id
_entity.type
_entity.pdbx_description
1 polymer ?
#
loop_
_entity_poly.entity_id
_entity_poly.type
_entity_poly.pdbx_seq_one_letter_code
_entity_poly.pdbx_strand_id
1 'polypeptide(L)'
;MVISEVPCPKCGKTGLYVETPSDNEVWVKCHECDLFIGMSDEDWHRIHNSPNLHEKIAKLYRTEYPGSVSGRSCRACKSEKDDLIFGICKSCLYKFLIVILVIMVIGSYAIWMAVL
;
A
#
# COMPACT_ATOMS: atom_id res chain seq x y z
N MET A 1 8.10 -5.85 -19.78
CA MET A 1 6.92 -5.41 -20.57
C MET A 1 6.05 -4.51 -19.70
N VAL A 2 5.60 -3.34 -20.14
CA VAL A 2 4.76 -2.44 -19.32
C VAL A 2 3.28 -2.64 -19.67
N ILE A 3 2.45 -2.86 -18.66
CA ILE A 3 0.99 -3.03 -18.78
C ILE A 3 0.33 -1.71 -18.37
N SER A 4 0.21 -0.80 -19.33
CA SER A 4 -0.37 0.53 -19.09
C SER A 4 -1.89 0.52 -18.91
N GLU A 5 -2.55 -0.55 -19.38
CA GLU A 5 -4.02 -0.66 -19.42
C GLU A 5 -4.64 -1.16 -18.11
N VAL A 6 -3.83 -1.73 -17.21
CA VAL A 6 -4.32 -2.34 -15.97
C VAL A 6 -3.94 -1.47 -14.77
N PRO A 7 -4.92 -0.96 -13.99
CA PRO A 7 -4.63 -0.27 -12.75
C PRO A 7 -4.10 -1.25 -11.70
N CYS A 8 -3.15 -0.80 -10.90
CA CYS A 8 -2.55 -1.57 -9.84
C CYS A 8 -3.59 -1.95 -8.78
N PRO A 9 -3.73 -3.24 -8.41
CA PRO A 9 -4.72 -3.67 -7.41
C PRO A 9 -4.45 -3.11 -6.01
N LYS A 10 -3.20 -2.72 -5.71
CA LYS A 10 -2.79 -2.11 -4.44
C LYS A 10 -3.08 -0.61 -4.38
N CYS A 11 -2.53 0.19 -5.29
CA CYS A 11 -2.58 1.66 -5.25
C CYS A 11 -3.52 2.33 -6.28
N GLY A 12 -4.19 1.56 -7.15
CA GLY A 12 -5.13 2.07 -8.16
C GLY A 12 -4.51 2.83 -9.35
N LYS A 13 -3.20 3.11 -9.33
CA LYS A 13 -2.49 3.82 -10.41
C LYS A 13 -2.14 2.88 -11.57
N THR A 14 -2.04 3.43 -12.78
CA THR A 14 -1.52 2.72 -13.96
C THR A 14 0.01 2.69 -13.94
N GLY A 15 0.61 1.70 -14.62
CA GLY A 15 2.07 1.50 -14.62
C GLY A 15 2.53 0.22 -13.94
N LEU A 16 1.75 -0.86 -14.09
CA LEU A 16 2.23 -2.21 -13.81
C LEU A 16 3.26 -2.59 -14.87
N TYR A 17 4.31 -3.30 -14.46
CA TYR A 17 5.32 -3.84 -15.37
C TYR A 17 5.65 -5.28 -15.01
N VAL A 18 6.12 -5.99 -16.03
CA VAL A 18 6.42 -7.41 -15.98
C VAL A 18 7.91 -7.60 -16.22
N GLU A 19 8.53 -8.32 -15.30
CA GLU A 19 9.90 -8.80 -15.39
C GLU A 19 9.91 -10.34 -15.47
N THR A 20 10.83 -10.88 -16.26
CA THR A 20 11.02 -12.32 -16.45
C THR A 20 12.43 -12.68 -15.98
N PRO A 21 12.65 -12.95 -14.68
CA PRO A 21 13.97 -13.28 -14.15
C PRO A 21 14.52 -14.63 -14.65
N SER A 22 13.65 -15.55 -15.06
CA SER A 22 14.02 -16.85 -15.63
C SER A 22 13.00 -17.31 -16.67
N ASP A 23 13.30 -18.39 -17.40
CA ASP A 23 12.40 -18.96 -18.41
C ASP A 23 11.08 -19.51 -17.85
N ASN A 24 11.00 -19.74 -16.54
CA ASN A 24 9.81 -20.32 -15.89
C ASN A 24 9.13 -19.36 -14.91
N GLU A 25 9.69 -18.18 -14.67
CA GLU A 25 9.18 -17.25 -13.66
C GLU A 25 8.91 -15.87 -14.24
N VAL A 26 7.77 -15.31 -13.85
CA VAL A 26 7.28 -14.00 -14.25
C VAL A 26 6.88 -13.22 -13.01
N TRP A 27 7.37 -11.99 -12.91
CA TRP A 27 7.11 -11.07 -11.81
C TRP A 27 6.33 -9.86 -12.30
N VAL A 28 5.17 -9.61 -11.70
CA VAL A 28 4.37 -8.41 -11.93
C VAL A 28 4.59 -7.44 -10.79
N LYS A 29 5.08 -6.25 -11.11
CA LYS A 29 5.44 -5.20 -10.17
C LYS A 29 4.77 -3.87 -10.54
N CYS A 30 4.67 -2.95 -9.59
CA CYS A 30 4.19 -1.59 -9.83
C CYS A 30 5.34 -0.59 -9.67
N HIS A 31 5.41 0.45 -10.52
CA HIS A 31 6.41 1.53 -10.35
C HIS A 31 6.11 2.44 -9.16
N GLU A 32 4.83 2.58 -8.81
CA GLU A 32 4.35 3.56 -7.83
C GLU A 32 4.22 2.99 -6.42
N CYS A 33 4.20 1.66 -6.27
CA CYS A 33 4.11 0.99 -4.97
C CYS A 33 4.93 -0.30 -4.95
N ASP A 34 5.14 -0.83 -3.76
CA ASP A 34 5.80 -2.11 -3.46
C ASP A 34 4.91 -3.33 -3.77
N LEU A 35 4.09 -3.27 -4.83
CA LEU A 35 3.38 -4.44 -5.31
C LEU A 35 4.38 -5.41 -5.94
N PHE A 36 4.32 -6.67 -5.52
CA PHE A 36 5.05 -7.77 -6.11
C PHE A 36 4.14 -9.01 -6.17
N ILE A 37 4.01 -9.59 -7.36
CA ILE A 37 3.28 -10.84 -7.60
C ILE A 37 4.18 -11.73 -8.44
N GLY A 38 4.63 -12.85 -7.88
CA GLY A 38 5.40 -13.85 -8.60
C GLY A 38 4.51 -14.97 -9.11
N MET A 39 4.67 -15.38 -10.37
CA MET A 39 3.95 -16.51 -10.93
C MET A 39 4.80 -17.27 -11.95
N SER A 40 4.35 -18.46 -12.34
CA SER A 40 4.98 -19.21 -13.41
C SER A 40 4.71 -18.58 -14.78
N ASP A 41 5.58 -18.85 -15.75
CA ASP A 41 5.39 -18.41 -17.14
C ASP A 41 4.11 -18.96 -17.78
N GLU A 42 3.77 -20.23 -17.49
CA GLU A 42 2.52 -20.84 -17.92
C GLU A 42 1.29 -20.11 -17.36
N ASP A 43 1.32 -19.76 -16.07
CA ASP A 43 0.26 -19.00 -15.42
C ASP A 43 0.14 -17.60 -16.02
N TRP A 44 1.27 -16.94 -16.27
CA TRP A 44 1.32 -15.64 -16.91
C TRP A 44 0.68 -15.68 -18.29
N HIS A 45 1.05 -16.64 -19.15
CA HIS A 45 0.47 -16.80 -20.48
C HIS A 45 -1.05 -17.01 -20.44
N ARG A 46 -1.55 -17.80 -19.48
CA ARG A 46 -2.99 -18.04 -19.27
C ARG A 46 -3.74 -16.78 -18.80
N ILE A 47 -3.06 -15.88 -18.11
CA ILE A 47 -3.64 -14.65 -17.55
C ILE A 47 -3.59 -13.54 -18.59
N HIS A 48 -2.43 -13.32 -19.20
CA HIS A 48 -2.18 -12.32 -20.24
C HIS A 48 -3.10 -12.49 -21.45
N ASN A 49 -3.33 -13.73 -21.90
CA ASN A 49 -4.21 -14.01 -23.04
C ASN A 49 -5.71 -14.00 -22.69
N SER A 50 -6.07 -13.72 -21.44
CA SER A 50 -7.46 -13.70 -21.01
C SER A 50 -8.08 -12.31 -21.25
N PRO A 51 -9.35 -12.23 -21.68
CA PRO A 51 -10.04 -10.94 -21.86
C PRO A 51 -10.22 -10.16 -20.55
N ASN A 52 -10.12 -10.83 -19.38
CA ASN A 52 -10.31 -10.23 -18.06
C ASN A 52 -8.99 -10.14 -17.27
N LEU A 53 -7.94 -9.59 -17.89
CA LEU A 53 -6.61 -9.48 -17.30
C LEU A 53 -6.63 -8.77 -15.93
N HIS A 54 -7.32 -7.63 -15.83
CA HIS A 54 -7.44 -6.85 -14.60
C HIS A 54 -8.07 -7.65 -13.45
N GLU A 55 -9.17 -8.37 -13.70
CA GLU A 55 -9.84 -9.17 -12.68
C GLU A 55 -8.96 -10.32 -12.18
N LYS A 56 -8.22 -10.97 -13.09
CA LYS A 56 -7.33 -12.07 -12.74
C LYS A 56 -6.14 -11.60 -11.90
N ILE A 57 -5.52 -10.47 -12.24
CA ILE A 57 -4.42 -9.89 -11.46
C ILE A 57 -4.92 -9.47 -10.07
N ALA A 58 -6.09 -8.83 -9.99
CA ALA A 58 -6.71 -8.48 -8.71
C ALA A 58 -7.05 -9.73 -7.86
N LYS A 59 -7.50 -10.81 -8.50
CA LYS A 59 -7.78 -12.09 -7.83
C LYS A 59 -6.50 -12.72 -7.28
N LEU A 60 -5.44 -12.79 -8.08
CA LEU A 60 -4.13 -13.29 -7.63
C LEU A 60 -3.60 -12.51 -6.43
N TYR A 61 -3.64 -11.18 -6.50
CA TYR A 61 -3.22 -10.33 -5.41
C TYR A 61 -3.98 -10.62 -4.11
N ARG A 62 -5.30 -10.80 -4.18
CA ARG A 62 -6.11 -11.18 -3.00
C ARG A 62 -5.79 -12.57 -2.47
N THR A 63 -5.48 -13.52 -3.35
CA THR A 63 -5.11 -14.89 -2.96
C THR A 63 -3.75 -14.91 -2.26
N GLU A 64 -2.77 -14.18 -2.78
CA GLU A 64 -1.41 -14.15 -2.24
C GLU A 64 -1.30 -13.26 -0.98
N TYR A 65 -2.14 -12.22 -0.89
CA TYR A 65 -2.17 -11.29 0.24
C TYR A 65 -3.58 -11.18 0.88
N PRO A 66 -4.02 -12.18 1.67
CA PRO A 66 -5.39 -12.29 2.19
C PRO A 66 -5.82 -11.21 3.20
N GLY A 67 -4.97 -10.22 3.50
CA GLY A 67 -5.28 -9.06 4.35
C GLY A 67 -5.14 -7.70 3.66
N SER A 68 -4.75 -7.68 2.38
CA SER A 68 -4.52 -6.46 1.62
C SER A 68 -5.85 -5.86 1.14
N VAL A 69 -6.56 -5.19 2.06
CA VAL A 69 -7.69 -4.34 1.69
C VAL A 69 -7.11 -3.12 0.99
N SER A 70 -7.08 -3.16 -0.34
CA SER A 70 -6.82 -1.98 -1.16
C SER A 70 -7.81 -0.87 -0.79
N GLY A 71 -7.30 0.33 -0.60
CA GLY A 71 -8.14 1.51 -0.45
C GLY A 71 -8.72 1.77 0.94
N ARG A 72 -8.05 1.43 2.05
CA ARG A 72 -8.42 2.08 3.32
C ARG A 72 -7.96 3.54 3.29
N SER A 73 -8.92 4.45 3.43
CA SER A 73 -8.64 5.89 3.57
C SER A 73 -8.23 6.21 5.00
N CYS A 74 -7.20 7.03 5.16
CA CYS A 74 -6.81 7.53 6.48
C CYS A 74 -7.94 8.37 7.08
N ARG A 75 -8.35 8.07 8.32
CA ARG A 75 -9.43 8.79 9.00
C ARG A 75 -9.10 10.28 9.24
N ALA A 76 -7.82 10.62 9.35
CA ALA A 76 -7.36 11.97 9.62
C ALA A 76 -7.15 12.82 8.35
N CYS A 77 -6.52 12.27 7.31
CA CYS A 77 -6.21 13.03 6.09
C CYS A 77 -7.02 12.62 4.86
N LYS A 78 -7.90 11.62 4.97
CA LYS A 78 -8.68 11.02 3.88
C LYS A 78 -7.87 10.52 2.67
N SER A 79 -6.53 10.54 2.75
CA SER A 79 -5.64 10.00 1.75
C SER A 79 -5.64 8.48 1.80
N GLU A 80 -5.62 7.87 0.63
CA GLU A 80 -5.41 6.44 0.46
C GLU A 80 -3.96 6.09 0.85
N LYS A 81 -3.79 5.18 1.81
CA LYS A 81 -2.49 4.78 2.38
C LYS A 81 -2.58 3.31 2.76
N ASP A 82 -1.59 2.52 2.33
CA ASP A 82 -1.54 1.08 2.61
C ASP A 82 -1.14 0.79 4.07
N ASP A 83 -0.38 1.70 4.69
CA ASP A 83 0.07 1.62 6.08
C ASP A 83 -0.85 2.41 7.02
N LEU A 84 -1.86 1.73 7.58
CA LEU A 84 -2.78 2.31 8.57
C LEU A 84 -2.71 1.57 9.89
N ILE A 85 -2.29 2.28 10.94
CA ILE A 85 -2.33 1.81 12.32
C ILE A 85 -3.57 2.44 12.96
N PHE A 86 -4.51 1.62 13.44
CA PHE A 86 -5.82 2.09 13.95
C PHE A 86 -6.60 3.00 12.97
N GLY A 87 -6.44 2.79 11.65
CA GLY A 87 -7.10 3.61 10.63
C GLY A 87 -6.51 5.02 10.43
N ILE A 88 -5.33 5.29 11.01
CA ILE A 88 -4.58 6.53 10.87
C ILE A 88 -3.23 6.22 10.19
N CYS A 89 -2.84 7.03 9.21
CA CYS A 89 -1.58 6.82 8.51
C CYS A 89 -0.39 7.22 9.39
N LYS A 90 0.79 6.60 9.18
CA LYS A 90 2.01 6.88 9.95
C LYS A 90 2.36 8.38 10.06
N SER A 91 2.16 9.12 8.97
CA SER A 91 2.42 10.57 8.93
C SER A 91 1.49 11.36 9.87
N CYS A 92 0.20 11.02 9.89
CA CYS A 92 -0.76 11.64 10.82
C CYS A 92 -0.49 11.22 12.27
N LEU A 93 -0.18 9.94 12.50
CA LEU A 93 0.15 9.43 13.84
C LEU A 93 1.36 10.17 14.44
N TYR A 94 2.40 10.39 13.65
CA TYR A 94 3.59 11.13 14.08
C TYR A 94 3.27 12.58 14.48
N LYS A 95 2.40 13.26 13.71
CA LYS A 95 1.92 14.60 14.09
C LYS A 95 1.19 14.60 15.43
N PHE A 96 0.31 13.63 15.67
CA PHE A 96 -0.38 13.50 16.96
C PHE A 96 0.60 13.26 18.12
N LEU A 97 1.60 12.38 17.93
CA LEU A 97 2.62 12.12 18.95
C LEU A 97 3.42 13.38 19.30
N ILE A 98 3.80 14.19 18.31
CA ILE A 98 4.48 15.46 18.55
C ILE A 98 3.60 16.40 19.37
N VAL A 99 2.32 16.54 19.02
CA VAL A 99 1.38 17.42 19.74
C VAL A 99 1.22 16.96 21.19
N ILE A 100 1.08 15.66 21.43
CA ILE A 100 0.99 15.10 22.79
C ILE A 100 2.26 15.41 23.59
N LEU A 101 3.44 15.25 22.98
CA LEU A 101 4.72 15.55 23.63
C LEU A 101 4.82 17.03 24.02
N VAL A 102 4.45 17.94 23.12
CA VAL A 102 4.44 19.39 23.41
C VAL A 102 3.50 19.71 24.57
N ILE A 103 2.30 19.10 24.61
CA ILE A 103 1.36 19.29 25.72
C ILE A 103 1.94 18.78 27.04
N MET A 104 2.62 17.63 27.04
CA MET A 104 3.28 17.10 28.24
C MET A 104 4.36 18.04 28.77
N VAL A 105 5.16 18.65 27.88
CA VAL A 105 6.22 19.60 28.25
C VAL A 105 5.63 20.92 28.79
N ILE A 106 4.59 21.46 28.16
CA ILE A 106 3.93 22.67 28.65
C ILE A 106 3.23 22.41 29.98
N GLY A 107 2.56 21.25 30.11
CA GLY A 107 1.89 20.84 31.33
C GLY A 107 2.88 20.68 32.50
N SER A 108 4.02 20.03 32.28
CA SER A 108 5.05 19.89 33.31
C SER A 108 5.62 21.24 33.73
N TYR A 109 5.84 22.16 32.78
CA TYR A 109 6.27 23.52 33.08
C TYR A 109 5.23 24.31 33.89
N ALA A 110 3.95 24.22 33.53
CA ALA A 110 2.87 24.90 34.24
C ALA A 110 2.69 24.38 35.67
N ILE A 111 2.78 23.06 35.88
CA ILE A 111 2.75 22.45 37.22
C ILE A 111 3.96 22.92 38.02
N TRP A 112 5.15 22.95 37.42
CA TRP A 112 6.35 23.41 38.10
C TRP A 112 6.24 24.87 38.55
N MET A 113 5.70 25.75 37.70
CA MET A 113 5.44 27.15 38.03
C MET A 113 4.31 27.36 39.06
N ALA A 114 3.40 26.39 39.22
CA ALA A 114 2.32 26.49 40.22
C ALA A 114 2.75 26.00 41.61
N VAL A 115 3.81 25.19 41.69
CA VAL A 115 4.38 24.67 42.94
C VAL A 115 5.41 25.63 43.55
N LEU A 116 5.98 26.52 42.74
CA LEU A 116 7.02 27.49 43.11
C LEU A 116 6.40 28.84 43.52
#